data_AF-A0AAF0URV9-F1
#
_entry.id   AF-A0AAF0URV9-F1
#
_cell.length_a   1.000
_cell.length_b   1.000
_cell.length_c   1.000
_cell.angle_alpha   90.00
_cell.angle_beta   90.00
_cell.angle_gamma   90.00
#
_symmetry.space_group_name_H-M   'P 1'
#
loop_
_entity.id
_entity.type
_entity.pdbx_description
1 polymer ?
#
loop_
_entity_poly.entity_id
_entity_poly.type
_entity_poly.pdbx_seq_one_letter_code
_entity_poly.pdbx_strand_id
1 'polypeptide(L)'
;MLVELFLINPPVYGHCLGDQKALLLKLKNGLTFDSSLSTKLVRWDQNTDCCQWPAVSCDQKGHVLVLELDNEAIFSGLENPTSLFDLQYLEKLNLAYNYLNSVQIPTEVYKLTNLAYLNLSYAGFGGQIPMELSRLTKLTFLDVYNVALKLESGDLKTLVGNLPNLRELHLDEVNISLKAGD
;
A
#
# COMPACT_ATOMS: atom_id res chain seq x y z
N MET A 1 -42.29 -32.19 1.85
CA MET A 1 -41.41 -31.23 1.16
C MET A 1 -40.76 -30.37 2.24
N LEU A 2 -39.63 -30.85 2.76
CA LEU A 2 -38.81 -30.12 3.73
C LEU A 2 -37.78 -29.34 2.91
N VAL A 3 -37.75 -28.03 3.10
CA VAL A 3 -36.74 -27.16 2.50
C VAL A 3 -35.52 -27.23 3.42
N GLU A 4 -34.44 -27.86 2.94
CA GLU A 4 -33.14 -27.77 3.62
C GLU A 4 -32.63 -26.33 3.49
N LEU A 5 -32.47 -25.66 4.64
CA LEU A 5 -31.69 -24.45 4.71
C LEU A 5 -30.21 -24.84 4.52
N PHE A 6 -29.64 -24.45 3.38
CA PHE A 6 -28.20 -24.38 3.23
C PHE A 6 -27.67 -23.35 4.24
N LEU A 7 -27.05 -23.85 5.30
CA LEU A 7 -26.17 -23.04 6.15
C LEU A 7 -24.98 -22.62 5.27
N ILE A 8 -24.98 -21.37 4.82
CA ILE A 8 -23.78 -20.74 4.30
C ILE A 8 -22.86 -20.60 5.51
N ASN A 9 -21.92 -21.52 5.67
CA ASN A 9 -20.85 -21.34 6.64
C ASN A 9 -20.15 -20.03 6.30
N PRO A 10 -20.07 -19.05 7.23
CA PRO A 10 -19.25 -17.87 7.00
C PRO A 10 -17.82 -18.33 6.70
N PRO A 11 -17.07 -17.61 5.85
CA PRO A 11 -15.67 -17.92 5.62
C PRO A 11 -14.98 -18.02 6.98
N VAL A 12 -14.40 -19.17 7.29
CA VAL A 12 -13.53 -19.30 8.46
C VAL A 12 -12.27 -18.54 8.09
N TYR A 13 -12.26 -17.25 8.40
CA TYR A 13 -11.06 -16.44 8.30
C TYR A 13 -10.03 -17.03 9.25
N GLY A 14 -8.81 -17.25 8.76
CA GLY A 14 -7.70 -17.57 9.63
C GLY A 14 -7.50 -16.42 10.61
N HIS A 15 -7.28 -16.74 11.88
CA HIS A 15 -6.90 -15.73 12.86
C HIS A 15 -5.63 -15.02 12.40
N CYS A 16 -5.58 -13.70 12.54
CA CYS A 16 -4.40 -12.92 12.19
C CYS A 16 -3.15 -13.48 12.88
N LEU A 17 -2.08 -13.68 12.11
CA LEU A 17 -0.82 -14.11 12.70
C LEU A 17 -0.24 -13.01 13.61
N GLY A 18 0.40 -13.44 14.70
CA GLY A 18 0.90 -12.53 15.73
C GLY A 18 1.94 -11.54 15.21
N ASP A 19 2.81 -11.96 14.29
CA ASP A 19 3.79 -11.11 13.62
C ASP A 19 3.11 -10.09 12.70
N GLN A 20 2.11 -10.50 11.92
CA GLN A 20 1.34 -9.60 11.05
C GLN A 20 0.64 -8.51 11.86
N LYS A 21 -0.03 -8.89 12.95
CA LYS A 21 -0.66 -7.95 13.89
C LYS A 21 0.38 -7.00 14.51
N ALA A 22 1.53 -7.51 14.93
CA ALA A 22 2.59 -6.70 15.51
C ALA A 22 3.14 -5.66 14.51
N LEU A 23 3.31 -6.04 13.24
CA LEU A 23 3.74 -5.13 12.17
C LEU A 23 2.71 -4.03 11.90
N LEU A 24 1.41 -4.36 11.90
CA LEU A 24 0.33 -3.38 11.75
C LEU A 24 0.25 -2.42 12.93
N LEU A 25 0.38 -2.90 14.17
CA LEU A 25 0.41 -2.03 15.35
C LEU A 25 1.65 -1.14 15.36
N LYS A 26 2.81 -1.69 15.00
CA LYS A 26 4.05 -0.92 14.83
C LYS A 26 3.90 0.15 13.75
N LEU A 27 3.20 -0.17 12.65
CA LEU A 27 2.90 0.78 11.58
C LEU A 27 2.03 1.91 12.14
N LYS A 28 0.86 1.58 12.72
CA LYS A 28 -0.06 2.56 13.30
C LYS A 28 0.62 3.48 14.31
N ASN A 29 1.48 2.93 15.17
CA ASN A 29 2.21 3.71 16.19
C ASN A 29 3.32 4.59 15.59
N GLY A 30 3.82 4.27 14.41
CA GLY A 30 4.79 5.09 13.68
C GLY A 30 4.15 6.19 12.83
N LEU A 31 2.86 6.08 12.52
CA LEU A 31 2.13 7.07 11.73
C LEU A 31 1.73 8.29 12.55
N THR A 32 1.91 9.47 11.97
CA THR A 32 1.23 10.69 12.43
C THR A 32 -0.02 10.87 11.57
N PHE A 33 -1.20 10.88 12.17
CA PHE A 33 -2.48 11.06 11.45
C PHE A 33 -3.52 11.78 12.31
N ASP A 34 -4.51 12.42 11.68
CA ASP A 34 -5.61 13.05 12.41
C ASP A 34 -6.65 12.00 12.84
N SER A 35 -6.58 11.61 14.11
CA SER A 35 -7.53 10.66 14.70
C SER A 35 -8.99 11.14 14.71
N SER A 36 -9.26 12.43 14.57
CA SER A 36 -10.65 12.94 14.48
C SER A 36 -11.25 12.75 13.09
N LEU A 37 -10.42 12.59 12.06
CA LEU A 37 -10.82 12.39 10.66
C LEU A 37 -10.66 10.94 10.20
N SER A 38 -9.73 10.19 10.79
CA SER A 38 -9.53 8.76 10.49
C SER A 38 -10.78 7.94 10.80
N THR A 39 -11.12 7.04 9.89
CA THR A 39 -12.28 6.15 10.02
C THR A 39 -11.89 4.69 10.20
N LYS A 40 -10.67 4.32 9.77
CA LYS A 40 -10.17 2.94 9.75
C LYS A 40 -9.13 2.71 10.84
N LEU A 41 -8.03 3.46 10.84
CA LEU A 41 -6.88 3.32 11.76
C LEU A 41 -7.30 3.49 13.22
N VAL A 42 -8.18 4.44 13.53
CA VAL A 42 -8.68 4.63 14.91
C VAL A 42 -9.36 3.39 15.50
N ARG A 43 -9.90 2.51 14.65
CA ARG A 43 -10.59 1.28 15.08
C ARG A 43 -9.67 0.08 15.27
N TRP A 44 -8.38 0.19 14.93
CA TRP A 44 -7.42 -0.87 15.16
C TRP A 44 -7.11 -1.00 16.66
N ASP A 45 -7.39 -2.17 17.24
CA ASP A 45 -7.24 -2.45 18.65
C ASP A 45 -6.40 -3.70 18.89
N GLN A 46 -5.32 -3.56 19.66
CA GLN A 46 -4.42 -4.64 20.06
C GLN A 46 -5.13 -5.84 20.73
N ASN A 47 -6.35 -5.68 21.24
CA ASN A 47 -7.11 -6.76 21.88
C ASN A 47 -8.01 -7.55 20.91
N THR A 48 -8.14 -7.11 19.66
CA THR A 48 -9.00 -7.76 18.65
C THR A 48 -8.16 -8.39 17.53
N ASP A 49 -8.80 -9.24 16.73
CA ASP A 49 -8.16 -9.89 15.58
C ASP A 49 -7.91 -8.87 14.46
N CYS A 50 -6.66 -8.77 13.98
CA CYS A 50 -6.31 -7.78 12.97
C CYS A 50 -7.04 -8.01 11.63
N CYS A 51 -7.43 -9.24 11.33
CA CYS A 51 -8.18 -9.58 10.12
C CYS A 51 -9.64 -9.11 10.18
N GLN A 52 -10.09 -8.56 11.31
CA GLN A 52 -11.38 -7.91 11.49
C GLN A 52 -11.27 -6.38 11.55
N TRP A 53 -10.04 -5.84 11.50
CA TRP A 53 -9.86 -4.40 11.48
C TRP A 53 -10.32 -3.82 10.15
N PRO A 54 -10.97 -2.65 10.14
CA PRO A 54 -11.21 -1.93 8.90
C PRO A 54 -9.90 -1.72 8.15
N ALA A 55 -9.97 -1.73 6.82
CA ALA A 55 -8.83 -1.65 5.90
C ALA A 55 -7.92 -2.90 5.81
N VAL A 56 -8.09 -3.91 6.67
CA VAL A 56 -7.24 -5.11 6.66
C VAL A 56 -8.03 -6.28 6.09
N SER A 57 -7.43 -7.01 5.14
CA SER A 57 -7.95 -8.32 4.72
C SER A 57 -6.85 -9.36 4.76
N CYS A 58 -7.22 -10.56 5.18
CA CYS A 58 -6.28 -11.67 5.35
C CYS A 58 -6.67 -12.89 4.52
N ASP A 59 -5.69 -13.75 4.27
CA ASP A 59 -5.94 -15.10 3.77
C ASP A 59 -6.44 -16.06 4.87
N GLN A 60 -6.70 -17.32 4.49
CA GLN A 60 -7.12 -18.36 5.43
C GLN A 60 -6.05 -18.77 6.45
N LYS A 61 -4.80 -18.34 6.26
CA LYS A 61 -3.68 -18.59 7.17
C LYS A 61 -3.40 -17.40 8.09
N GLY A 62 -4.15 -16.30 7.97
CA GLY A 62 -3.97 -15.09 8.77
C GLY A 62 -2.87 -14.16 8.26
N HIS A 63 -2.41 -14.32 7.02
CA HIS A 63 -1.48 -13.38 6.38
C HIS A 63 -2.23 -12.14 5.89
N VAL A 64 -1.68 -10.94 6.11
CA VAL A 64 -2.29 -9.69 5.64
C VAL A 64 -2.01 -9.52 4.15
N LEU A 65 -3.07 -9.58 3.34
CA LEU A 65 -3.01 -9.45 1.88
C LEU A 65 -3.36 -8.04 1.40
N VAL A 66 -4.27 -7.36 2.10
CA VAL A 66 -4.80 -6.06 1.68
C VAL A 66 -4.69 -5.06 2.81
N LEU A 67 -4.21 -3.87 2.45
CA LEU A 67 -4.16 -2.71 3.33
C LEU A 67 -4.69 -1.46 2.61
N GLU A 68 -5.87 -0.98 3.03
CA GLU A 68 -6.62 0.14 2.41
C GLU A 68 -6.62 1.38 3.32
N LEU A 69 -5.50 2.09 3.35
CA LEU A 69 -5.27 3.27 4.19
C LEU A 69 -5.51 4.59 3.44
N ASP A 70 -6.33 4.57 2.40
CA ASP A 70 -6.76 5.79 1.73
C ASP A 70 -7.63 6.67 2.63
N ASN A 71 -7.55 7.99 2.46
CA ASN A 71 -8.36 8.98 3.20
C ASN A 71 -8.26 8.87 4.74
N GLU A 72 -7.08 8.51 5.28
CA GLU A 72 -6.89 8.33 6.72
C GLU A 72 -6.19 9.53 7.38
N ALA A 73 -6.08 10.66 6.67
CA ALA A 73 -5.45 11.90 7.13
C ALA A 73 -4.03 11.68 7.68
N ILE A 74 -3.25 10.82 7.01
CA ILE A 74 -1.86 10.51 7.38
C ILE A 74 -0.93 11.65 6.92
N PHE A 75 -0.08 12.14 7.81
CA PHE A 75 0.83 13.26 7.58
C PHE A 75 2.31 12.86 7.48
N SER A 76 2.72 11.81 8.18
CA SER A 76 4.10 11.29 8.22
C SER A 76 4.16 9.88 8.82
N GLY A 77 5.35 9.29 8.91
CA GLY A 77 5.58 7.96 9.50
C GLY A 77 5.71 6.82 8.47
N LEU A 78 5.84 7.19 7.20
CA LEU A 78 6.11 6.25 6.10
C LEU A 78 7.58 6.30 5.65
N GLU A 79 8.34 7.29 6.10
CA GLU A 79 9.78 7.35 5.97
C GLU A 79 10.48 6.16 6.64
N ASN A 80 11.63 5.75 6.10
CA ASN A 80 12.41 4.64 6.66
C ASN A 80 12.97 5.04 8.05
N PRO A 81 12.72 4.27 9.13
CA PRO A 81 12.09 2.94 9.15
C PRO A 81 10.57 2.95 9.40
N THR A 82 9.83 2.29 8.51
CA THR A 82 8.41 1.93 8.70
C THR A 82 8.23 0.41 8.58
N SER A 83 7.32 -0.18 9.37
CA SER A 83 7.00 -1.61 9.31
C SER A 83 6.07 -1.98 8.16
N LEU A 84 5.56 -0.99 7.40
CA LEU A 84 4.72 -1.24 6.22
C LEU A 84 5.39 -2.21 5.24
N PHE A 85 6.69 -2.01 4.96
CA PHE A 85 7.42 -2.81 3.98
C PHE A 85 7.89 -4.17 4.51
N ASP A 86 7.58 -4.50 5.76
CA ASP A 86 7.82 -5.82 6.35
C ASP A 86 6.59 -6.74 6.21
N LEU A 87 5.44 -6.24 5.73
CA LEU A 87 4.24 -7.02 5.40
C LEU A 87 4.43 -7.78 4.07
N GLN A 88 5.29 -8.79 4.06
CA GLN A 88 5.75 -9.46 2.83
C GLN A 88 4.65 -10.20 2.05
N TYR A 89 3.51 -10.48 2.66
CA TYR A 89 2.36 -11.12 2.02
C TYR A 89 1.42 -10.12 1.31
N LEU A 90 1.68 -8.81 1.43
CA LEU A 90 0.79 -7.79 0.90
C LEU A 90 0.70 -7.87 -0.63
N GLU A 91 -0.53 -7.97 -1.12
CA GLU A 91 -0.90 -8.00 -2.54
C GLU A 91 -1.52 -6.69 -2.99
N LYS A 92 -2.18 -5.97 -2.08
CA LYS A 92 -2.80 -4.67 -2.34
C LYS A 92 -2.44 -3.64 -1.27
N LEU A 93 -1.90 -2.52 -1.72
CA LEU A 93 -1.65 -1.34 -0.90
C LEU A 93 -2.33 -0.11 -1.52
N ASN A 94 -3.14 0.57 -0.72
CA ASN A 94 -3.74 1.83 -1.09
C ASN A 94 -3.46 2.87 0.00
N LEU A 95 -2.78 3.94 -0.38
CA LEU A 95 -2.44 5.09 0.47
C LEU A 95 -3.03 6.39 -0.10
N ALA A 96 -3.94 6.30 -1.08
CA ALA A 96 -4.42 7.46 -1.80
C ALA A 96 -5.10 8.49 -0.90
N TYR A 97 -5.09 9.76 -1.30
CA TYR A 97 -5.79 10.84 -0.58
C TYR A 97 -5.36 11.00 0.90
N ASN A 98 -4.05 10.89 1.15
CA ASN A 98 -3.41 11.29 2.41
C ASN A 98 -2.58 12.58 2.23
N TYR A 99 -1.89 13.03 3.28
CA TYR A 99 -1.22 14.34 3.33
C TYR A 99 0.27 14.22 3.70
N LEU A 100 1.01 13.32 3.05
CA LEU A 100 2.40 12.93 3.39
C LEU A 100 3.47 14.01 3.14
N ASN A 101 3.07 15.29 3.01
CA ASN A 101 3.93 16.47 3.09
C ASN A 101 5.21 16.43 2.23
N SER A 102 5.09 15.96 0.98
CA SER A 102 6.19 15.81 0.01
C SER A 102 7.30 14.84 0.44
N VAL A 103 6.99 13.84 1.27
CA VAL A 103 7.93 12.73 1.55
C VAL A 103 8.21 11.93 0.28
N GLN A 104 9.43 11.38 0.18
CA GLN A 104 9.79 10.47 -0.91
C GLN A 104 9.11 9.11 -0.75
N ILE A 105 8.83 8.46 -1.88
CA ILE A 105 8.45 7.04 -1.88
C ILE A 105 9.68 6.24 -1.39
N PRO A 106 9.57 5.48 -0.28
CA PRO A 106 10.72 4.75 0.26
C PRO A 106 11.20 3.65 -0.69
N THR A 107 12.52 3.48 -0.80
CA THR A 107 13.10 2.45 -1.69
C THR A 107 12.74 1.04 -1.20
N GLU A 108 12.50 0.85 0.10
CA GLU A 108 12.06 -0.43 0.70
C GLU A 108 10.76 -0.99 0.12
N VAL A 109 10.02 -0.21 -0.68
CA VAL A 109 8.87 -0.71 -1.44
C VAL A 109 9.19 -1.99 -2.22
N TYR A 110 10.44 -2.20 -2.66
CA TYR A 110 10.86 -3.44 -3.34
C TYR A 110 10.63 -4.71 -2.52
N LYS A 111 10.53 -4.62 -1.19
CA LYS A 111 10.35 -5.76 -0.29
C LYS A 111 8.96 -6.38 -0.44
N LEU A 112 7.97 -5.62 -0.92
CA LEU A 112 6.59 -6.07 -1.13
C LEU A 112 6.47 -6.91 -2.41
N THR A 113 7.25 -7.99 -2.51
CA THR A 113 7.38 -8.80 -3.75
C THR A 113 6.08 -9.47 -4.21
N ASN A 114 5.05 -9.51 -3.37
CA ASN A 114 3.71 -10.02 -3.70
C ASN A 114 2.75 -8.95 -4.24
N LEU A 115 3.14 -7.68 -4.23
CA LEU A 115 2.25 -6.56 -4.55
C LEU A 115 1.80 -6.60 -6.01
N ALA A 116 0.49 -6.63 -6.20
CA ALA A 116 -0.19 -6.62 -7.49
C ALA A 116 -0.92 -5.30 -7.76
N TYR A 117 -1.27 -4.57 -6.70
CA TYR A 117 -1.95 -3.28 -6.76
C TYR A 117 -1.27 -2.29 -5.81
N LEU A 118 -0.82 -1.16 -6.37
CA LEU A 118 -0.26 -0.05 -5.61
C LEU A 118 -0.92 1.25 -6.02
N ASN A 119 -1.57 1.92 -5.08
CA ASN A 119 -2.13 3.24 -5.27
C ASN A 119 -1.55 4.23 -4.25
N LEU A 120 -0.84 5.24 -4.76
CA LEU A 120 -0.21 6.33 -4.02
C LEU A 120 -0.77 7.71 -4.44
N SER A 121 -1.88 7.76 -5.19
CA SER A 121 -2.34 9.01 -5.79
C SER A 121 -2.88 10.00 -4.77
N TYR A 122 -2.62 11.29 -5.01
CA TYR A 122 -3.02 12.37 -4.12
C TYR A 122 -2.64 12.15 -2.65
N ALA A 123 -1.57 11.39 -2.38
CA ALA A 123 -1.13 11.10 -1.02
C ALA A 123 -0.09 12.11 -0.51
N GLY A 124 0.32 13.05 -1.35
CA GLY A 124 1.31 14.07 -1.00
C GLY A 124 2.75 13.56 -1.06
N PHE A 125 3.03 12.51 -1.85
CA PHE A 125 4.41 12.11 -2.13
C PHE A 125 5.11 13.13 -3.04
N GLY A 126 6.43 13.24 -2.91
CA GLY A 126 7.26 14.12 -3.73
C GLY A 126 8.65 13.56 -4.01
N GLY A 127 9.41 14.27 -4.85
CA GLY A 127 10.77 13.86 -5.23
C GLY A 127 10.79 12.85 -6.39
N GLN A 128 11.90 12.13 -6.53
CA GLN A 128 12.06 11.15 -7.60
C GLN A 128 11.30 9.86 -7.28
N ILE A 129 10.57 9.33 -8.25
CA ILE A 129 10.01 7.98 -8.18
C ILE A 129 11.16 6.94 -8.18
N PRO A 130 11.29 6.10 -7.14
CA PRO A 130 12.42 5.17 -7.02
C PRO A 130 12.31 4.01 -8.02
N MET A 131 13.44 3.63 -8.63
CA MET A 131 13.49 2.51 -9.59
C MET A 131 13.31 1.15 -8.93
N GLU A 132 13.35 1.10 -7.60
CA GLU A 132 12.95 -0.05 -6.79
C GLU A 132 11.50 -0.51 -7.06
N LEU A 133 10.60 0.39 -7.50
CA LEU A 133 9.25 -0.01 -7.94
C LEU A 133 9.28 -0.98 -9.11
N SER A 134 10.31 -0.91 -9.97
CA SER A 134 10.47 -1.81 -11.11
C SER A 134 10.79 -3.26 -10.72
N ARG A 135 11.10 -3.50 -9.44
CA ARG A 135 11.33 -4.85 -8.88
C ARG A 135 10.04 -5.56 -8.49
N LEU A 136 8.91 -4.86 -8.50
CA LEU A 136 7.59 -5.39 -8.13
C LEU A 136 6.91 -6.07 -9.33
N THR A 137 7.51 -7.14 -9.82
CA THR A 137 7.17 -7.78 -11.10
C THR A 137 5.74 -8.36 -11.17
N LYS A 138 5.04 -8.44 -10.03
CA LYS A 138 3.63 -8.85 -9.95
C LYS A 138 2.64 -7.68 -10.11
N LEU A 139 3.10 -6.43 -10.12
CA LEU A 139 2.23 -5.28 -10.29
C LEU A 139 1.42 -5.39 -11.58
N THR A 140 0.11 -5.20 -11.43
CA THR A 140 -0.85 -5.08 -12.53
C THR A 140 -1.43 -3.68 -12.61
N PHE A 141 -1.44 -2.96 -11.49
CA PHE A 141 -1.93 -1.59 -11.36
C PHE A 141 -0.91 -0.77 -10.55
N LEU A 142 -0.51 0.38 -11.11
CA LEU A 142 0.33 1.36 -10.44
C LEU A 142 -0.24 2.77 -10.67
N ASP A 143 -0.65 3.42 -9.59
CA ASP A 143 -1.02 4.83 -9.60
C ASP A 143 -0.10 5.61 -8.67
N VAL A 144 0.66 6.54 -9.26
CA VAL A 144 1.60 7.41 -8.54
C VAL A 144 1.29 8.88 -8.79
N TYR A 145 0.06 9.22 -9.19
CA TYR A 145 -0.33 10.60 -9.45
C TYR A 145 -0.11 11.50 -8.20
N ASN A 146 0.94 12.33 -8.23
CA ASN A 146 1.16 13.44 -7.31
C ASN A 146 1.94 14.58 -8.01
N VAL A 147 1.55 15.83 -7.75
CA VAL A 147 2.11 17.03 -8.38
C VAL A 147 3.60 17.29 -8.08
N ALA A 148 4.12 16.72 -6.99
CA ALA A 148 5.50 16.94 -6.54
C ALA A 148 6.44 15.80 -6.96
N LEU A 149 5.94 14.79 -7.69
CA LEU A 149 6.75 13.67 -8.15
C LEU A 149 7.43 13.96 -9.50
N LYS A 150 8.60 13.35 -9.65
CA LYS A 150 9.45 13.41 -10.83
C LYS A 150 9.80 12.01 -11.30
N LEU A 151 9.91 11.85 -12.62
CA LEU A 151 10.38 10.64 -13.26
C LEU A 151 11.30 11.01 -14.43
N GLU A 152 12.52 10.48 -14.46
CA GLU A 152 13.40 10.70 -15.61
C GLU A 152 12.87 9.87 -16.80
N SER A 153 13.02 10.36 -18.04
CA SER A 153 12.58 9.64 -19.23
C SER A 153 13.20 8.23 -19.36
N GLY A 154 14.48 8.08 -19.01
CA GLY A 154 15.17 6.78 -18.96
C GLY A 154 14.63 5.85 -17.88
N ASP A 155 14.17 6.42 -16.77
CA ASP A 155 13.54 5.69 -15.67
C ASP A 155 12.14 5.19 -16.06
N LEU A 156 11.36 5.98 -16.81
CA LEU A 156 10.07 5.53 -17.35
C LEU A 156 10.22 4.28 -18.23
N LYS A 157 11.23 4.29 -19.13
CA LYS A 157 11.55 3.13 -19.96
C LYS A 157 11.92 1.92 -19.12
N THR A 158 12.69 2.12 -18.06
CA THR A 158 13.10 1.06 -17.12
C THR A 158 11.90 0.50 -16.36
N LEU A 159 11.03 1.36 -15.84
CA LEU A 159 9.84 0.99 -15.08
C LEU A 159 8.89 0.12 -15.92
N VAL A 160 8.53 0.58 -17.12
CA VAL A 160 7.63 -0.16 -18.02
C VAL A 160 8.30 -1.43 -18.56
N GLY A 161 9.61 -1.40 -18.82
CA GLY A 161 10.36 -2.56 -19.31
C GLY A 161 10.50 -3.71 -18.31
N ASN A 162 10.51 -3.40 -17.01
CA ASN A 162 10.73 -4.38 -15.94
C ASN A 162 9.44 -4.85 -15.23
N LEU A 163 8.27 -4.32 -15.61
CA LEU A 163 6.97 -4.69 -15.05
C LEU A 163 6.12 -5.44 -16.08
N PRO A 164 6.40 -6.74 -16.34
CA PRO A 164 5.79 -7.48 -17.46
C PRO A 164 4.29 -7.74 -17.30
N ASN A 165 3.75 -7.60 -16.08
CA ASN A 165 2.34 -7.81 -15.77
C ASN A 165 1.53 -6.51 -15.66
N LEU A 166 2.17 -5.34 -15.82
CA LEU A 166 1.52 -4.06 -15.65
C LEU A 166 0.46 -3.85 -16.74
N ARG A 167 -0.77 -3.56 -16.32
CA ARG A 167 -1.92 -3.33 -17.21
C ARG A 167 -2.38 -1.89 -17.17
N GLU A 168 -2.20 -1.24 -16.02
CA GLU A 168 -2.68 0.11 -15.77
C GLU A 168 -1.58 0.90 -15.04
N LEU A 169 -1.23 2.05 -15.62
CA LEU A 169 -0.19 2.95 -15.13
C LEU A 169 -0.70 4.40 -15.22
N HIS A 170 -0.88 5.03 -14.07
CA HIS A 170 -1.29 6.43 -13.98
C HIS A 170 -0.10 7.29 -13.55
N LEU A 171 0.22 8.28 -14.38
CA LEU A 171 1.35 9.21 -14.23
C LEU A 171 0.89 10.67 -14.34
N ASP A 172 -0.40 10.93 -14.19
CA ASP A 172 -0.98 12.26 -14.25
C ASP A 172 -0.24 13.22 -13.31
N GLU A 173 0.01 14.45 -13.78
CA GLU A 173 0.77 15.50 -13.07
C GLU A 173 2.19 15.12 -12.58
N VAL A 174 2.72 13.94 -12.93
CA VAL A 174 4.12 13.60 -12.68
C VAL A 174 5.00 14.37 -13.65
N ASN A 175 6.02 15.06 -13.14
CA ASN A 175 6.98 15.76 -13.99
C ASN A 175 7.92 14.74 -14.66
N ILE A 176 7.68 14.47 -15.95
CA ILE A 176 8.51 13.60 -16.77
C ILE A 176 9.47 14.46 -17.60
N SER A 177 10.75 14.46 -17.23
CA SER A 177 11.77 15.28 -17.89
C SER A 177 12.90 14.43 -18.48
N LEU A 178 13.51 14.92 -19.56
CA LEU A 178 14.75 14.35 -20.09
C LEU A 178 15.87 14.51 -19.07
N LYS A 179 16.77 13.53 -19.00
CA LYS A 179 17.98 13.66 -18.20
C LYS A 179 18.87 14.71 -18.85
N ALA A 180 19.44 15.61 -18.06
CA ALA A 180 20.39 16.58 -18.59
C ALA A 180 21.63 15.83 -19.12
N GLY A 181 21.80 15.79 -20.45
CA GLY A 181 22.95 15.15 -21.11
C GLY A 181 22.61 14.06 -22.15
N ASP A 182 21.33 13.78 -22.41
CA ASP A 182 20.88 12.96 -23.55
C ASP A 182 20.82 13.74 -24.87
#